data_AF-A0A482D605-F1
#
_entry.id   AF-A0A482D605-F1
#
_cell.length_a   1.000
_cell.length_b   1.000
_cell.length_c   1.000
_cell.angle_alpha   90.00
_cell.angle_beta   90.00
_cell.angle_gamma   90.00
#
_symmetry.space_group_name_H-M   'P 1'
#
loop_
_entity.id
_entity.type
_entity.pdbx_description
1 polymer ?
#
loop_
_entity_poly.entity_id
_entity_poly.type
_entity_poly.pdbx_seq_one_letter_code
_entity_poly.pdbx_strand_id
1 'polypeptide(L)'
;MYRKLSLLFASAAVLPSAFFAYLAPSVVAATNLIANSSVEVNVNNSPVNWLKNTWGQNTANFTYPTNGQNGRRSLRVQVTSYTSGDAKWYFEPVSVTSGQTYVYSDYYKSSVQTFLVAQTQDQEGNFNYFQIGNPLAKSSSWKKVTATFTAPANTQKLTIFHLINKVGYLQTDNFSLALADEGVTVVDNVPNNSVEQISQIEANKPAAWTNGTWGQNSATFTYLNNLGHTGSHSIKTQLSSHTSGDAKWYYERQAVTGNVQLRFTDYYQASVTSRVVVEITKTDGTQDYLELKNAPASSTWAKYTDYFTTPVGAVSLTVFHLISTVGYLITDDYSVNPFVPQGFNRSLVTLTFDDGWASQQTVAAPMLSTYNFPATFYITTGFLGTAGYMTNQMVIDLRNAGHQIAAHTITHPHLTTLSDAALNIELSDSQTYLQTTFGVVANDFASPFGEVDERVLEAVKNLYRSHRGVINGYNYKDGFDIYNLKVQNVLLTTSPSEIAGWLNEAANSKTWLILVFHQIDNGGDTYSSTPENFANYLGVINGSGLPVVTLDQALNEVLPQTNN
;
A
#
# COMPACT_ATOMS: atom_id res chain seq x y z
N MET A 1 -101.44 0.12 4.99
CA MET A 1 -101.49 -1.27 4.49
C MET A 1 -100.13 -1.63 3.89
N TYR A 2 -99.50 -2.68 4.43
CA TYR A 2 -98.57 -3.60 3.76
C TYR A 2 -97.74 -3.12 2.54
N ARG A 3 -96.41 -3.01 2.72
CA ARG A 3 -95.38 -3.90 2.13
C ARG A 3 -93.98 -3.37 2.47
N LYS A 4 -93.28 -4.05 3.39
CA LYS A 4 -91.82 -3.96 3.58
C LYS A 4 -91.16 -5.05 2.74
N LEU A 5 -90.16 -4.67 1.95
CA LEU A 5 -89.22 -5.56 1.28
C LEU A 5 -88.02 -5.77 2.22
N SER A 6 -87.66 -7.02 2.48
CA SER A 6 -86.58 -7.45 3.37
C SER A 6 -85.22 -7.43 2.64
N LEU A 7 -84.21 -6.78 3.22
CA LEU A 7 -82.81 -6.90 2.79
C LEU A 7 -82.13 -8.06 3.53
N LEU A 8 -81.42 -8.90 2.78
CA LEU A 8 -80.52 -9.94 3.28
C LEU A 8 -79.13 -9.36 3.60
N PHE A 9 -78.54 -9.92 4.64
CA PHE A 9 -77.17 -9.69 5.11
C PHE A 9 -76.12 -10.23 4.12
N ALA A 10 -75.05 -9.47 3.91
CA ALA A 10 -73.77 -9.96 3.41
C ALA A 10 -72.66 -9.53 4.38
N SER A 11 -72.01 -10.52 4.97
CA SER A 11 -70.84 -10.39 5.85
C SER A 11 -69.56 -10.25 5.02
N ALA A 12 -68.85 -9.14 5.16
CA ALA A 12 -67.47 -8.97 4.68
C ALA A 12 -66.49 -9.15 5.86
N ALA A 13 -65.49 -10.00 5.66
CA ALA A 13 -64.47 -10.35 6.64
C ALA A 13 -63.50 -9.18 6.89
N VAL A 14 -63.19 -8.94 8.16
CA VAL A 14 -62.07 -8.09 8.61
C VAL A 14 -60.94 -9.05 9.04
N LEU A 15 -59.79 -8.97 8.37
CA LEU A 15 -58.57 -9.66 8.79
C LEU A 15 -57.93 -8.89 9.97
N PRO A 16 -57.52 -9.55 11.07
CA PRO A 16 -56.75 -8.90 12.12
C PRO A 16 -55.28 -8.76 11.72
N SER A 17 -54.74 -7.56 11.90
CA SER A 17 -53.32 -7.23 11.72
C SER A 17 -52.45 -8.04 12.68
N ALA A 18 -51.54 -8.85 12.13
CA ALA A 18 -50.50 -9.53 12.90
C ALA A 18 -49.41 -8.52 13.29
N PHE A 19 -49.33 -8.20 14.57
CA PHE A 19 -48.15 -7.56 15.16
C PHE A 19 -47.00 -8.57 15.15
N PHE A 20 -46.08 -8.44 14.18
CA PHE A 20 -44.76 -9.06 14.31
C PHE A 20 -43.97 -8.22 15.32
N ALA A 21 -43.81 -8.73 16.55
CA ALA A 21 -42.76 -8.25 17.43
C ALA A 21 -41.43 -8.55 16.74
N TYR A 22 -40.75 -7.51 16.27
CA TYR A 22 -39.36 -7.61 15.83
C TYR A 22 -38.54 -7.95 17.06
N LEU A 23 -38.25 -9.24 17.28
CA LEU A 23 -37.17 -9.64 18.17
C LEU A 23 -35.91 -9.02 17.56
N ALA A 24 -35.38 -7.98 18.21
CA ALA A 24 -34.03 -7.51 17.90
C ALA A 24 -33.12 -8.76 17.89
N PRO A 25 -32.27 -8.94 16.87
CA PRO A 25 -31.34 -10.04 16.87
C PRO A 25 -30.56 -9.97 18.19
N SER A 26 -30.65 -11.05 18.96
CA SER A 26 -29.82 -11.23 20.14
C SER A 26 -28.37 -11.12 19.66
N VAL A 27 -27.71 -10.02 20.04
CA VAL A 27 -26.27 -9.83 19.82
C VAL A 27 -25.59 -10.98 20.55
N VAL A 28 -25.18 -12.01 19.81
CA VAL A 28 -24.30 -13.04 20.34
C VAL A 28 -22.98 -12.30 20.59
N ALA A 29 -22.66 -12.02 21.85
CA ALA A 29 -21.40 -11.39 22.19
C ALA A 29 -20.25 -12.17 21.53
N ALA A 30 -19.46 -11.49 20.70
CA ALA A 30 -18.34 -12.09 20.01
C ALA A 30 -17.44 -12.80 21.04
N THR A 31 -17.24 -14.11 20.87
CA THR A 31 -16.50 -14.93 21.85
C THR A 31 -15.04 -14.48 21.84
N ASN A 32 -14.52 -14.06 23.00
CA ASN A 32 -13.12 -13.68 23.13
C ASN A 32 -12.22 -14.91 22.93
N LEU A 33 -11.33 -14.85 21.96
CA LEU A 33 -10.41 -15.92 21.59
C LEU A 33 -9.25 -16.05 22.59
N ILE A 34 -8.95 -15.00 23.36
CA ILE A 34 -7.85 -15.01 24.32
C ILE A 34 -8.28 -15.79 25.57
N ALA A 35 -7.62 -16.90 25.84
CA ALA A 35 -7.79 -17.61 27.10
C ALA A 35 -7.15 -16.81 28.25
N ASN A 36 -7.79 -16.81 29.43
CA ASN A 36 -7.33 -16.04 30.59
C ASN A 36 -7.11 -14.55 30.27
N SER A 37 -8.06 -13.95 29.56
CA SER A 37 -7.93 -12.59 29.03
C SER A 37 -7.95 -11.48 30.09
N SER A 38 -8.43 -11.77 31.30
CA SER A 38 -8.31 -10.90 32.47
C SER A 38 -7.02 -11.13 33.26
N VAL A 39 -6.19 -12.08 32.85
CA VAL A 39 -4.93 -12.47 33.51
C VAL A 39 -5.04 -12.75 35.00
N GLU A 40 -6.16 -13.33 35.47
CA GLU A 40 -6.36 -13.64 36.90
C GLU A 40 -5.97 -15.07 37.25
N VAL A 41 -6.07 -15.99 36.28
CA VAL A 41 -5.72 -17.40 36.48
C VAL A 41 -4.21 -17.55 36.43
N ASN A 42 -3.62 -18.12 37.48
CA ASN A 42 -2.17 -18.27 37.58
C ASN A 42 -1.76 -19.59 38.24
N VAL A 43 -0.56 -20.04 37.89
CA VAL A 43 0.16 -21.15 38.54
C VAL A 43 1.52 -20.63 38.94
N ASN A 44 1.94 -20.84 40.19
CA ASN A 44 3.22 -20.39 40.72
C ASN A 44 3.50 -18.89 40.47
N ASN A 45 2.50 -18.03 40.68
CA ASN A 45 2.56 -16.58 40.47
C ASN A 45 2.94 -16.18 39.03
N SER A 46 2.61 -17.02 38.05
CA SER A 46 2.70 -16.72 36.62
C SER A 46 1.34 -16.92 35.95
N PRO A 47 0.91 -16.01 35.07
CA PRO A 47 -0.38 -16.10 34.37
C PRO A 47 -0.41 -17.34 33.46
N VAL A 48 -1.50 -18.11 33.52
CA VAL A 48 -1.72 -19.28 32.64
C VAL A 48 -2.01 -18.79 31.21
N ASN A 49 -1.44 -19.44 30.19
CA ASN A 49 -1.57 -19.12 28.75
C ASN A 49 -0.96 -17.79 28.31
N TRP A 50 -0.04 -17.23 29.12
CA TRP A 50 0.66 -16.00 28.83
C TRP A 50 2.17 -16.22 28.86
N LEU A 51 2.83 -15.71 27.85
CA LEU A 51 4.25 -15.82 27.59
C LEU A 51 4.88 -14.42 27.66
N LYS A 52 6.20 -14.40 27.80
CA LYS A 52 7.00 -13.17 27.82
C LYS A 52 8.31 -13.41 27.11
N ASN A 53 8.78 -12.43 26.36
CA ASN A 53 10.10 -12.47 25.75
C ASN A 53 10.69 -11.08 25.53
N THR A 54 11.96 -11.08 25.18
CA THR A 54 12.67 -9.94 24.61
C THR A 54 13.26 -10.32 23.26
N TRP A 55 13.46 -9.33 22.40
CA TRP A 55 14.29 -9.45 21.20
C TRP A 55 15.27 -8.29 21.17
N GLY A 56 16.45 -8.48 20.56
CA GLY A 56 17.51 -7.47 20.48
C GLY A 56 18.31 -7.29 21.78
N GLN A 57 19.04 -6.18 21.86
CA GLN A 57 19.92 -5.84 22.98
C GLN A 57 19.22 -4.88 23.95
N ASN A 58 18.60 -5.43 24.98
CA ASN A 58 17.95 -4.67 26.07
C ASN A 58 17.91 -5.50 27.37
N THR A 59 17.73 -4.81 28.51
CA THR A 59 17.50 -5.46 29.82
C THR A 59 16.08 -5.20 30.28
N ALA A 60 15.24 -6.23 30.23
CA ALA A 60 13.83 -6.17 30.64
C ALA A 60 13.56 -7.02 31.89
N ASN A 61 12.77 -6.47 32.81
CA ASN A 61 12.26 -7.16 33.97
C ASN A 61 10.74 -7.33 33.85
N PHE A 62 10.27 -8.57 33.92
CA PHE A 62 8.86 -8.93 33.79
C PHE A 62 8.26 -9.27 35.15
N THR A 63 7.16 -8.60 35.49
CA THR A 63 6.45 -8.78 36.74
C THR A 63 4.97 -9.07 36.47
N TYR A 64 4.31 -9.68 37.47
CA TYR A 64 2.89 -10.02 37.45
C TYR A 64 2.20 -9.37 38.67
N PRO A 65 1.98 -8.03 38.63
CA PRO A 65 1.60 -7.24 39.80
C PRO A 65 0.16 -7.48 40.25
N THR A 66 -0.14 -7.12 41.50
CA THR A 66 -1.48 -7.26 42.10
C THR A 66 -2.35 -5.99 42.02
N ASN A 67 -2.24 -5.22 40.93
CA ASN A 67 -2.92 -3.91 40.77
C ASN A 67 -3.52 -3.73 39.36
N GLY A 68 -4.42 -4.66 38.99
CA GLY A 68 -5.17 -4.66 37.74
C GLY A 68 -6.11 -3.46 37.55
N GLN A 69 -6.72 -3.37 36.37
CA GLN A 69 -7.62 -2.29 35.97
C GLN A 69 -9.01 -2.43 36.61
N ASN A 70 -9.57 -3.63 36.60
CA ASN A 70 -10.82 -3.98 37.28
C ASN A 70 -10.71 -5.32 38.05
N GLY A 71 -9.49 -5.87 38.14
CA GLY A 71 -9.16 -7.15 38.75
C GLY A 71 -7.97 -7.06 39.70
N ARG A 72 -7.51 -8.22 40.18
CA ARG A 72 -6.39 -8.31 41.12
C ARG A 72 -5.06 -8.32 40.41
N ARG A 73 -4.96 -8.70 39.14
CA ARG A 73 -3.68 -8.95 38.46
C ARG A 73 -3.52 -8.12 37.19
N SER A 74 -2.28 -8.03 36.70
CA SER A 74 -1.93 -7.37 35.44
C SER A 74 -0.57 -7.87 34.98
N LEU A 75 -0.19 -7.59 33.74
CA LEU A 75 1.12 -7.91 33.20
C LEU A 75 1.97 -6.65 33.15
N ARG A 76 3.22 -6.71 33.59
CA ARG A 76 4.12 -5.56 33.51
C ARG A 76 5.51 -5.95 33.01
N VAL A 77 6.05 -5.11 32.15
CA VAL A 77 7.45 -5.15 31.72
C VAL A 77 8.12 -3.81 32.00
N GLN A 78 9.35 -3.85 32.49
CA GLN A 78 10.20 -2.68 32.73
C GLN A 78 11.52 -2.87 31.98
N VAL A 79 11.80 -2.02 31.01
CA VAL A 79 13.11 -1.95 30.34
C VAL A 79 13.98 -0.94 31.09
N THR A 80 15.20 -1.35 31.44
CA THR A 80 16.17 -0.54 32.23
C THR A 80 17.40 -0.14 31.42
N SER A 81 17.73 -0.88 30.36
CA SER A 81 18.73 -0.52 29.35
C SER A 81 18.21 -0.92 27.98
N TYR A 82 18.55 -0.14 26.94
CA TYR A 82 18.08 -0.37 25.58
C TYR A 82 19.11 0.07 24.55
N THR A 83 19.39 -0.82 23.61
CA THR A 83 20.16 -0.53 22.39
C THR A 83 19.35 -0.93 21.15
N SER A 84 18.68 -2.10 21.18
CA SER A 84 17.81 -2.55 20.08
C SER A 84 16.71 -3.50 20.55
N GLY A 85 15.69 -3.64 19.70
CA GLY A 85 14.63 -4.62 19.80
C GLY A 85 13.44 -4.23 20.69
N ASP A 86 12.88 -5.15 21.46
CA ASP A 86 11.67 -4.91 22.23
C ASP A 86 11.51 -5.86 23.44
N ALA A 87 10.54 -5.54 24.30
CA ALA A 87 10.12 -6.37 25.43
C ALA A 87 8.59 -6.40 25.57
N LYS A 88 8.04 -7.59 25.81
CA LYS A 88 6.59 -7.83 25.71
C LYS A 88 6.07 -9.03 26.51
N TRP A 89 4.83 -8.91 26.94
CA TRP A 89 3.97 -10.05 27.27
C TRP A 89 3.03 -10.32 26.11
N TYR A 90 2.63 -11.57 25.93
CA TYR A 90 1.72 -11.99 24.87
C TYR A 90 1.01 -13.28 25.25
N PHE A 91 -0.17 -13.51 24.70
CA PHE A 91 -0.92 -14.74 24.95
C PHE A 91 -0.46 -15.87 24.02
N GLU A 92 -0.71 -17.13 24.38
CA GLU A 92 -0.43 -18.26 23.50
C GLU A 92 -1.16 -18.11 22.15
N PRO A 93 -0.50 -18.39 21.00
CA PRO A 93 -1.13 -18.20 19.69
C PRO A 93 -2.47 -18.92 19.55
N VAL A 94 -3.50 -18.15 19.17
CA VAL A 94 -4.88 -18.63 19.01
C VAL A 94 -5.17 -18.89 17.54
N SER A 95 -6.05 -19.85 17.26
CA SER A 95 -6.50 -20.13 15.89
C SER A 95 -7.34 -18.99 15.34
N VAL A 96 -7.07 -18.64 14.08
CA VAL A 96 -7.80 -17.63 13.31
C VAL A 96 -8.02 -18.12 11.88
N THR A 97 -8.93 -17.45 11.17
CA THR A 97 -9.22 -17.71 9.76
C THR A 97 -8.56 -16.63 8.93
N SER A 98 -7.68 -17.03 8.01
CA SER A 98 -7.10 -16.17 6.98
C SER A 98 -8.17 -15.32 6.28
N GLY A 99 -7.91 -14.02 6.10
CA GLY A 99 -8.81 -13.09 5.45
C GLY A 99 -9.98 -12.58 6.30
N GLN A 100 -10.17 -13.11 7.52
CA GLN A 100 -11.16 -12.58 8.46
C GLN A 100 -10.62 -11.37 9.21
N THR A 101 -11.52 -10.45 9.55
CA THR A 101 -11.20 -9.25 10.33
C THR A 101 -11.42 -9.53 11.81
N TYR A 102 -10.46 -9.10 12.62
CA TYR A 102 -10.44 -9.27 14.06
C TYR A 102 -10.31 -7.91 14.75
N VAL A 103 -10.88 -7.82 15.95
CA VAL A 103 -10.80 -6.67 16.84
C VAL A 103 -10.02 -7.10 18.07
N TYR A 104 -8.84 -6.50 18.24
CA TYR A 104 -8.04 -6.61 19.45
C TYR A 104 -8.30 -5.42 20.37
N SER A 105 -8.30 -5.62 21.68
CA SER A 105 -8.20 -4.54 22.66
C SER A 105 -7.47 -4.97 23.91
N ASP A 106 -6.87 -4.01 24.61
CA ASP A 106 -6.41 -4.14 25.99
C ASP A 106 -6.52 -2.82 26.74
N TYR A 107 -6.29 -2.85 28.04
CA TYR A 107 -6.03 -1.66 28.85
C TYR A 107 -4.54 -1.57 29.14
N TYR A 108 -3.99 -0.36 29.05
CA TYR A 108 -2.56 -0.13 29.33
C TYR A 108 -2.28 1.13 30.15
N LYS A 109 -1.12 1.09 30.82
CA LYS A 109 -0.37 2.23 31.38
C LYS A 109 1.06 2.13 30.88
N SER A 110 1.67 3.25 30.54
CA SER A 110 3.05 3.26 30.08
C SER A 110 3.73 4.58 30.37
N SER A 111 5.03 4.52 30.65
CA SER A 111 5.88 5.72 30.75
C SER A 111 6.38 6.21 29.38
N VAL A 112 6.18 5.43 28.32
CA VAL A 112 6.70 5.66 26.97
C VAL A 112 5.65 5.33 25.90
N GLN A 113 5.89 5.74 24.66
CA GLN A 113 5.07 5.30 23.53
C GLN A 113 5.17 3.76 23.39
N THR A 114 4.04 3.11 23.10
CA THR A 114 3.94 1.65 22.96
C THR A 114 3.40 1.28 21.58
N PHE A 115 3.50 0.00 21.23
CA PHE A 115 3.14 -0.51 19.90
C PHE A 115 2.33 -1.80 20.04
N LEU A 116 1.40 -2.03 19.12
CA LEU A 116 0.71 -3.30 18.97
C LEU A 116 1.23 -3.99 17.72
N VAL A 117 1.73 -5.22 17.85
CA VAL A 117 2.25 -6.02 16.74
C VAL A 117 1.57 -7.38 16.75
N ALA A 118 1.01 -7.80 15.63
CA ALA A 118 0.54 -9.17 15.45
C ALA A 118 1.71 -10.04 14.99
N GLN A 119 1.89 -11.19 15.64
CA GLN A 119 2.67 -12.30 15.12
C GLN A 119 1.70 -13.35 14.58
N THR A 120 1.83 -13.72 13.31
CA THR A 120 1.03 -14.78 12.69
C THR A 120 1.86 -16.02 12.44
N GLN A 121 1.21 -17.17 12.41
CA GLN A 121 1.80 -18.45 12.08
C GLN A 121 1.00 -19.11 10.95
N ASP A 122 1.69 -19.57 9.89
CA ASP A 122 1.09 -20.31 8.78
C ASP A 122 0.98 -21.82 9.08
N GLN A 123 0.59 -22.62 8.08
CA GLN A 123 0.41 -24.08 8.22
C GLN A 123 1.74 -24.82 8.36
N GLU A 124 2.80 -24.27 7.76
CA GLU A 124 4.17 -24.78 7.81
C GLU A 124 4.89 -24.41 9.11
N GLY A 125 4.33 -23.49 9.90
CA GLY A 125 4.85 -23.06 11.19
C GLY A 125 5.72 -21.80 11.14
N ASN A 126 5.81 -21.13 9.99
CA ASN A 126 6.59 -19.89 9.82
C ASN A 126 5.89 -18.70 10.49
N PHE A 127 6.69 -17.78 11.02
CA PHE A 127 6.19 -16.58 11.68
C PHE A 127 6.30 -15.34 10.80
N ASN A 128 5.23 -14.56 10.72
CA ASN A 128 5.22 -13.22 10.13
C ASN A 128 4.79 -12.18 11.17
N TYR A 129 5.18 -10.92 10.97
CA TYR A 129 4.93 -9.84 11.92
C TYR A 129 4.42 -8.60 11.20
N PHE A 130 3.39 -7.96 11.75
CA PHE A 130 2.92 -6.66 11.26
C PHE A 130 2.35 -5.83 12.40
N GLN A 131 2.54 -4.51 12.34
CA GLN A 131 1.96 -3.61 13.32
C GLN A 131 0.44 -3.53 13.11
N ILE A 132 -0.33 -3.57 14.21
CA ILE A 132 -1.78 -3.37 14.17
C ILE A 132 -2.11 -2.01 14.79
N GLY A 133 -2.79 -1.16 14.02
CA GLY A 133 -3.06 0.22 14.43
C GLY A 133 -1.81 1.09 14.56
N ASN A 134 -2.03 2.28 15.11
CA ASN A 134 -0.98 3.30 15.28
C ASN A 134 -0.24 3.15 16.62
N PRO A 135 1.01 3.65 16.71
CA PRO A 135 1.73 3.74 17.98
C PRO A 135 0.94 4.51 19.04
N LEU A 136 0.93 4.01 20.26
CA LEU A 136 0.07 4.49 21.33
C LEU A 136 0.84 5.43 22.26
N ALA A 137 0.25 6.58 22.55
CA ALA A 137 0.85 7.55 23.47
C ALA A 137 1.01 6.99 24.89
N LYS A 138 2.05 7.44 25.61
CA LYS A 138 2.23 7.09 27.03
C LYS A 138 1.02 7.52 27.86
N SER A 139 0.73 6.78 28.93
CA SER A 139 -0.40 7.08 29.83
C SER A 139 -0.07 6.67 31.27
N SER A 140 -0.25 7.61 32.21
CA SER A 140 -0.13 7.35 33.65
C SER A 140 -1.39 6.71 34.25
N SER A 141 -2.52 6.80 33.56
CA SER A 141 -3.80 6.19 33.93
C SER A 141 -4.15 5.04 32.98
N TRP A 142 -4.97 4.09 33.42
CA TRP A 142 -5.44 3.01 32.55
C TRP A 142 -6.19 3.59 31.34
N LYS A 143 -5.70 3.28 30.14
CA LYS A 143 -6.31 3.66 28.88
C LYS A 143 -6.64 2.41 28.08
N LYS A 144 -7.86 2.32 27.56
CA LYS A 144 -8.23 1.25 26.62
C LYS A 144 -7.64 1.57 25.24
N VAL A 145 -7.06 0.56 24.59
CA VAL A 145 -6.77 0.58 23.16
C VAL A 145 -7.62 -0.45 22.46
N THR A 146 -8.06 -0.14 21.24
CA THR A 146 -8.71 -1.07 20.32
C THR A 146 -8.00 -0.97 18.98
N ALA A 147 -7.74 -2.11 18.33
CA ALA A 147 -7.19 -2.19 16.99
C ALA A 147 -7.96 -3.23 16.18
N THR A 148 -8.38 -2.85 14.97
CA THR A 148 -9.04 -3.75 14.02
C THR A 148 -8.04 -4.10 12.93
N PHE A 149 -7.92 -5.38 12.59
CA PHE A 149 -6.99 -5.85 11.57
C PHE A 149 -7.53 -7.09 10.86
N THR A 150 -7.16 -7.29 9.59
CA THR A 150 -7.49 -8.50 8.85
C THR A 150 -6.34 -9.50 8.95
N ALA A 151 -6.64 -10.74 9.30
CA ALA A 151 -5.63 -11.81 9.33
C ALA A 151 -5.06 -12.01 7.91
N PRO A 152 -3.72 -11.91 7.71
CA PRO A 152 -3.10 -12.11 6.41
C PRO A 152 -3.42 -13.47 5.78
N ALA A 153 -3.26 -13.56 4.46
CA ALA A 153 -3.41 -14.81 3.73
C ALA A 153 -2.56 -15.93 4.37
N ASN A 154 -3.10 -17.15 4.39
CA ASN A 154 -2.46 -18.36 4.96
C ASN A 154 -2.22 -18.34 6.48
N THR A 155 -2.70 -17.32 7.20
CA THR A 155 -2.63 -17.32 8.66
C THR A 155 -3.52 -18.41 9.25
N GLN A 156 -2.94 -19.28 10.08
CA GLN A 156 -3.65 -20.29 10.86
C GLN A 156 -3.77 -19.89 12.34
N LYS A 157 -2.72 -19.29 12.91
CA LYS A 157 -2.71 -18.83 14.30
C LYS A 157 -2.14 -17.42 14.40
N LEU A 158 -2.48 -16.71 15.47
CA LEU A 158 -1.84 -15.44 15.80
C LEU A 158 -1.75 -15.18 17.30
N THR A 159 -0.83 -14.30 17.68
CA THR A 159 -0.78 -13.64 18.99
C THR A 159 -0.52 -12.15 18.79
N ILE A 160 -0.91 -11.33 19.77
CA ILE A 160 -0.69 -9.88 19.75
C ILE A 160 0.31 -9.49 20.83
N PHE A 161 1.24 -8.63 20.45
CA PHE A 161 2.26 -8.03 21.28
C PHE A 161 1.89 -6.59 21.58
N HIS A 162 1.60 -6.26 22.84
CA HIS A 162 1.68 -4.89 23.31
C HIS A 162 3.08 -4.67 23.89
N LEU A 163 3.91 -3.92 23.17
CA LEU A 163 5.35 -3.87 23.41
C LEU A 163 5.90 -2.46 23.64
N ILE A 164 7.08 -2.42 24.25
CA ILE A 164 7.93 -1.23 24.35
C ILE A 164 9.33 -1.52 23.80
N ASN A 165 9.93 -0.52 23.16
CA ASN A 165 11.23 -0.59 22.50
C ASN A 165 12.17 0.53 22.97
N LYS A 166 12.06 0.94 24.24
CA LYS A 166 12.95 1.93 24.88
C LYS A 166 12.85 1.83 26.39
N VAL A 167 13.78 2.46 27.11
CA VAL A 167 13.80 2.51 28.58
C VAL A 167 12.48 3.10 29.11
N GLY A 168 11.78 2.32 29.94
CA GLY A 168 10.43 2.64 30.41
C GLY A 168 9.67 1.40 30.89
N TYR A 169 8.40 1.57 31.24
CA TYR A 169 7.53 0.44 31.56
C TYR A 169 6.25 0.44 30.73
N LEU A 170 5.71 -0.75 30.54
CA LEU A 170 4.36 -1.01 30.07
C LEU A 170 3.68 -1.96 31.05
N GLN A 171 2.46 -1.61 31.44
CA GLN A 171 1.58 -2.43 32.24
C GLN A 171 0.26 -2.59 31.51
N THR A 172 -0.20 -3.83 31.33
CA THR A 172 -1.38 -4.19 30.54
C THR A 172 -2.32 -5.11 31.31
N ASP A 173 -3.61 -5.06 30.96
CA ASP A 173 -4.68 -5.86 31.56
C ASP A 173 -5.92 -5.93 30.64
N ASN A 174 -6.85 -6.84 30.91
CA ASN A 174 -8.16 -6.96 30.25
C ASN A 174 -8.12 -6.97 28.72
N PHE A 175 -7.59 -8.06 28.20
CA PHE A 175 -7.40 -8.28 26.79
C PHE A 175 -8.67 -8.82 26.12
N SER A 176 -8.82 -8.52 24.84
CA SER A 176 -9.84 -9.14 23.99
C SER A 176 -9.31 -9.30 22.58
N LEU A 177 -9.57 -10.45 21.98
CA LEU A 177 -9.48 -10.65 20.54
C LEU A 177 -10.75 -11.37 20.11
N ALA A 178 -11.51 -10.77 19.21
CA ALA A 178 -12.71 -11.37 18.68
C ALA A 178 -12.81 -11.13 17.17
N LEU A 179 -13.61 -11.94 16.48
CA LEU A 179 -14.01 -11.59 15.12
C LEU A 179 -14.69 -10.21 15.15
N ALA A 180 -14.37 -9.37 14.18
CA ALA A 180 -15.18 -8.19 13.91
C ALA A 180 -16.56 -8.69 13.47
N ASP A 181 -17.61 -8.30 14.20
CA ASP A 181 -18.97 -8.42 13.64
C ASP A 181 -18.99 -7.72 12.28
N GLU A 182 -19.83 -8.19 11.35
CA GLU A 182 -20.11 -7.50 10.07
C GLU A 182 -20.63 -6.08 10.39
N GLY A 183 -19.71 -5.13 10.59
CA GLY A 183 -20.03 -3.80 11.13
C GLY A 183 -18.96 -3.14 12.01
N VAL A 184 -17.89 -3.81 12.46
CA VAL A 184 -16.82 -3.12 13.22
C VAL A 184 -15.86 -2.40 12.28
N THR A 185 -15.93 -1.08 12.30
CA THR A 185 -15.05 -0.17 11.55
C THR A 185 -13.60 -0.27 12.05
N VAL A 186 -12.66 -0.27 11.11
CA VAL A 186 -11.26 0.07 11.41
C VAL A 186 -11.27 1.47 12.00
N VAL A 187 -10.64 1.67 13.18
CA VAL A 187 -10.54 3.03 13.75
C VAL A 187 -9.60 3.82 12.84
N ASP A 188 -10.23 4.63 12.00
CA ASP A 188 -9.53 5.53 11.11
C ASP A 188 -8.82 6.62 11.90
N ASN A 189 -7.56 6.89 11.55
CA ASN A 189 -6.79 7.95 12.22
C ASN A 189 -6.89 9.29 11.50
N VAL A 190 -7.65 9.36 10.40
CA VAL A 190 -8.06 10.64 9.83
C VAL A 190 -9.05 11.32 10.80
N PRO A 191 -8.75 12.51 11.32
CA PRO A 191 -9.65 13.20 12.23
C PRO A 191 -10.90 13.68 11.47
N ASN A 192 -12.08 13.45 12.06
CA ASN A 192 -13.36 13.79 11.45
C ASN A 192 -13.46 13.31 9.98
N ASN A 193 -13.22 12.02 9.78
CA ASN A 193 -12.99 11.45 8.45
C ASN A 193 -14.23 11.44 7.54
N SER A 194 -15.44 11.35 8.11
CA SER A 194 -16.71 11.54 7.39
C SER A 194 -17.13 13.02 7.30
N VAL A 195 -16.27 13.94 7.74
CA VAL A 195 -16.45 15.39 7.81
C VAL A 195 -17.71 15.92 8.52
N GLU A 196 -18.50 15.09 9.20
CA GLU A 196 -19.78 15.48 9.82
C GLU A 196 -19.65 16.40 11.05
N GLN A 197 -18.49 16.41 11.71
CA GLN A 197 -18.30 17.23 12.91
C GLN A 197 -17.97 18.67 12.54
N ILE A 198 -18.82 19.61 12.95
CA ILE A 198 -18.63 21.05 12.72
C ILE A 198 -17.55 21.59 13.65
N SER A 199 -16.68 22.47 13.15
CA SER A 199 -15.68 23.16 13.96
C SER A 199 -16.34 24.01 15.06
N GLN A 200 -15.83 23.92 16.28
CA GLN A 200 -16.29 24.73 17.41
C GLN A 200 -15.88 26.21 17.30
N ILE A 201 -14.95 26.53 16.39
CA ILE A 201 -14.40 27.88 16.19
C ILE A 201 -15.02 28.52 14.94
N GLU A 202 -15.27 27.74 13.89
CA GLU A 202 -15.79 28.22 12.59
C GLU A 202 -16.98 27.38 12.12
N ALA A 203 -18.19 27.90 12.22
CA ALA A 203 -19.43 27.15 11.94
C ALA A 203 -19.57 26.61 10.49
N ASN A 204 -18.81 27.16 9.54
CA ASN A 204 -18.85 26.77 8.13
C ASN A 204 -17.63 25.93 7.71
N LYS A 205 -17.00 25.23 8.67
CA LYS A 205 -15.88 24.32 8.41
C LYS A 205 -16.03 23.03 9.22
N PRO A 206 -15.49 21.90 8.71
CA PRO A 206 -15.35 20.70 9.51
C PRO A 206 -14.29 20.90 10.60
N ALA A 207 -14.48 20.27 11.77
CA ALA A 207 -13.50 20.22 12.84
C ALA A 207 -12.24 19.47 12.38
N ALA A 208 -11.04 19.98 12.71
CA ALA A 208 -9.74 19.44 12.32
C ALA A 208 -9.42 19.47 10.80
N TRP A 209 -10.18 20.25 10.01
CA TRP A 209 -9.94 20.44 8.58
C TRP A 209 -9.61 21.89 8.25
N THR A 210 -8.68 22.08 7.33
CA THR A 210 -8.26 23.39 6.80
C THR A 210 -8.30 23.36 5.27
N ASN A 211 -8.44 24.51 4.64
CA ASN A 211 -8.29 24.66 3.19
C ASN A 211 -7.19 25.67 2.85
N GLY A 212 -6.67 25.57 1.64
CA GLY A 212 -5.62 26.47 1.18
C GLY A 212 -5.50 26.50 -0.34
N THR A 213 -4.94 27.60 -0.83
CA THR A 213 -4.56 27.81 -2.22
C THR A 213 -3.18 28.50 -2.25
N TRP A 214 -2.46 28.31 -3.35
CA TRP A 214 -1.29 29.12 -3.70
C TRP A 214 -1.30 29.39 -5.21
N GLY A 215 -0.49 30.35 -5.66
CA GLY A 215 -0.43 30.73 -7.08
C GLY A 215 -1.56 31.66 -7.50
N GLN A 216 -1.79 31.78 -8.81
CA GLN A 216 -2.79 32.65 -9.41
C GLN A 216 -4.01 31.84 -9.84
N ASN A 217 -5.00 31.74 -8.94
CA ASN A 217 -6.28 31.09 -9.20
C ASN A 217 -7.40 31.73 -8.37
N SER A 218 -8.64 31.47 -8.75
CA SER A 218 -9.83 31.88 -8.01
C SER A 218 -10.52 30.65 -7.43
N ALA A 219 -10.14 30.28 -6.20
CA ALA A 219 -10.69 29.14 -5.48
C ALA A 219 -11.76 29.56 -4.46
N THR A 220 -12.87 28.82 -4.43
CA THR A 220 -13.90 28.91 -3.39
C THR A 220 -14.02 27.56 -2.68
N PHE A 221 -14.05 27.59 -1.36
CA PHE A 221 -14.21 26.42 -0.51
C PHE A 221 -15.58 26.43 0.16
N THR A 222 -16.26 25.30 0.18
CA THR A 222 -17.61 25.19 0.76
C THR A 222 -17.72 23.91 1.58
N TYR A 223 -18.16 24.05 2.83
CA TYR A 223 -18.60 22.92 3.65
C TYR A 223 -20.10 22.71 3.39
N LEU A 224 -20.42 21.65 2.67
CA LEU A 224 -21.77 21.32 2.24
C LEU A 224 -22.49 20.58 3.36
N ASN A 225 -23.82 20.74 3.46
CA ASN A 225 -24.64 20.20 4.56
C ASN A 225 -25.91 19.46 4.09
N ASN A 226 -25.96 19.09 2.80
CA ASN A 226 -27.03 18.27 2.21
C ASN A 226 -26.50 17.40 1.04
N LEU A 227 -25.21 17.06 1.08
CA LEU A 227 -24.55 16.28 0.03
C LEU A 227 -23.35 15.54 0.62
N GLY A 228 -23.58 14.53 1.46
CA GLY A 228 -22.56 13.57 1.88
C GLY A 228 -22.58 12.32 1.01
N HIS A 229 -21.46 11.58 0.98
CA HIS A 229 -21.46 10.21 0.50
C HIS A 229 -22.10 9.31 1.57
N THR A 230 -21.61 9.42 2.81
CA THR A 230 -22.35 9.03 4.00
C THR A 230 -22.75 10.28 4.79
N GLY A 231 -23.82 10.20 5.59
CA GLY A 231 -24.28 11.36 6.33
C GLY A 231 -24.86 12.48 5.47
N SER A 232 -24.54 13.72 5.82
CA SER A 232 -25.13 14.93 5.25
C SER A 232 -24.11 15.97 4.79
N HIS A 233 -22.86 15.87 5.25
CA HIS A 233 -21.83 16.85 4.99
C HIS A 233 -20.79 16.33 3.99
N SER A 234 -20.18 17.26 3.27
CA SER A 234 -18.97 17.02 2.47
C SER A 234 -18.20 18.32 2.30
N ILE A 235 -17.01 18.25 1.73
CA ILE A 235 -16.19 19.44 1.45
C ILE A 235 -16.02 19.62 -0.05
N LYS A 236 -16.26 20.85 -0.51
CA LYS A 236 -16.14 21.23 -1.92
C LYS A 236 -15.02 22.24 -2.12
N THR A 237 -14.25 22.02 -3.17
CA THR A 237 -13.31 22.97 -3.78
C THR A 237 -13.84 23.32 -5.17
N GLN A 238 -13.91 24.60 -5.49
CA GLN A 238 -14.29 25.11 -6.81
C GLN A 238 -13.21 26.06 -7.31
N LEU A 239 -12.66 25.81 -8.50
CA LEU A 239 -11.85 26.79 -9.23
C LEU A 239 -12.70 27.41 -10.34
N SER A 240 -12.73 28.74 -10.42
CA SER A 240 -13.40 29.49 -11.50
C SER A 240 -12.41 30.11 -12.49
N SER A 241 -11.16 30.32 -12.07
CA SER A 241 -10.04 30.68 -12.94
C SER A 241 -8.75 30.05 -12.43
N HIS A 242 -7.82 29.76 -13.34
CA HIS A 242 -6.51 29.21 -13.00
C HIS A 242 -5.47 29.63 -14.03
N THR A 243 -4.34 30.15 -13.53
CA THR A 243 -3.11 30.39 -14.27
C THR A 243 -1.95 29.59 -13.67
N SER A 244 -1.89 29.51 -12.33
CA SER A 244 -0.87 28.73 -11.62
C SER A 244 -1.33 28.30 -10.23
N GLY A 245 -0.63 27.30 -9.67
CA GLY A 245 -0.84 26.77 -8.33
C GLY A 245 -2.00 25.77 -8.23
N ASP A 246 -2.54 25.58 -7.04
CA ASP A 246 -3.61 24.62 -6.77
C ASP A 246 -4.54 25.10 -5.65
N ALA A 247 -5.67 24.41 -5.48
CA ALA A 247 -6.53 24.55 -4.31
C ALA A 247 -6.93 23.18 -3.74
N LYS A 248 -7.03 23.11 -2.40
CA LYS A 248 -7.26 21.86 -1.67
C LYS A 248 -7.85 22.07 -0.28
N TRP A 249 -8.49 21.02 0.22
CA TRP A 249 -8.75 20.81 1.65
C TRP A 249 -7.80 19.75 2.19
N TYR A 250 -7.43 19.84 3.46
CA TYR A 250 -6.59 18.85 4.14
C TYR A 250 -6.91 18.83 5.63
N TYR A 251 -6.73 17.67 6.25
CA TYR A 251 -6.97 17.47 7.68
C TYR A 251 -5.69 17.61 8.50
N GLU A 252 -5.86 17.85 9.81
CA GLU A 252 -4.76 17.85 10.78
C GLU A 252 -3.93 16.57 10.67
N ARG A 253 -2.60 16.71 10.63
CA ARG A 253 -1.70 15.59 10.32
C ARG A 253 -1.85 14.45 11.34
N GLN A 254 -2.02 13.24 10.82
CA GLN A 254 -2.04 12.01 11.61
C GLN A 254 -0.61 11.54 11.90
N ALA A 255 -0.38 10.98 13.09
CA ALA A 255 0.91 10.41 13.45
C ALA A 255 1.14 9.08 12.72
N VAL A 256 2.34 8.89 12.17
CA VAL A 256 2.77 7.65 11.49
C VAL A 256 4.21 7.30 11.86
N THR A 257 4.68 6.15 11.41
CA THR A 257 6.09 5.75 11.45
C THR A 257 6.59 5.53 10.04
N GLY A 258 7.91 5.67 9.82
CA GLY A 258 8.55 5.35 8.55
C GLY A 258 8.52 3.86 8.20
N ASN A 259 8.64 3.56 6.91
CA ASN A 259 8.62 2.21 6.33
C ASN A 259 7.35 1.40 6.62
N VAL A 260 6.20 2.07 6.68
CA VAL A 260 4.91 1.41 6.85
C VAL A 260 4.11 1.54 5.56
N GLN A 261 3.59 0.42 5.09
CA GLN A 261 2.65 0.38 3.98
C GLN A 261 1.25 0.78 4.49
N LEU A 262 0.67 1.79 3.84
CA LEU A 262 -0.63 2.36 4.14
C LEU A 262 -1.53 2.27 2.92
N ARG A 263 -2.84 2.12 3.16
CA ARG A 263 -3.90 2.29 2.17
C ARG A 263 -4.66 3.56 2.46
N PHE A 264 -4.78 4.41 1.45
CA PHE A 264 -5.67 5.57 1.44
C PHE A 264 -6.94 5.24 0.67
N THR A 265 -8.09 5.62 1.21
CA THR A 265 -9.37 5.64 0.47
C THR A 265 -10.15 6.88 0.81
N ASP A 266 -10.93 7.39 -0.13
CA ASP A 266 -12.00 8.35 0.12
C ASP A 266 -13.13 8.13 -0.90
N TYR A 267 -14.17 8.94 -0.80
CA TYR A 267 -15.18 9.08 -1.82
C TYR A 267 -15.15 10.49 -2.40
N TYR A 268 -15.30 10.60 -3.72
CA TYR A 268 -15.22 11.89 -4.40
C TYR A 268 -16.23 12.03 -5.55
N GLN A 269 -16.58 13.28 -5.86
CA GLN A 269 -17.22 13.71 -7.10
C GLN A 269 -16.40 14.87 -7.68
N ALA A 270 -16.11 14.84 -8.98
CA ALA A 270 -15.30 15.89 -9.60
C ALA A 270 -15.66 16.11 -11.07
N SER A 271 -15.63 17.37 -11.51
CA SER A 271 -15.76 17.71 -12.94
C SER A 271 -14.46 17.65 -13.71
N VAL A 272 -13.34 17.46 -13.01
CA VAL A 272 -11.98 17.42 -13.54
C VAL A 272 -11.21 16.31 -12.83
N THR A 273 -10.12 15.85 -13.45
CA THR A 273 -9.15 14.99 -12.76
C THR A 273 -8.59 15.73 -11.54
N SER A 274 -8.52 15.05 -10.40
CA SER A 274 -7.86 15.57 -9.20
C SER A 274 -6.58 14.79 -8.93
N ARG A 275 -5.56 15.51 -8.47
CA ARG A 275 -4.28 14.91 -8.05
C ARG A 275 -4.37 14.58 -6.58
N VAL A 276 -3.88 13.41 -6.19
CA VAL A 276 -3.94 12.93 -4.80
C VAL A 276 -2.52 12.90 -4.25
N VAL A 277 -2.30 13.58 -3.13
CA VAL A 277 -0.96 13.82 -2.59
C VAL A 277 -0.91 13.43 -1.12
N VAL A 278 0.14 12.71 -0.74
CA VAL A 278 0.52 12.50 0.66
C VAL A 278 1.59 13.52 1.01
N GLU A 279 1.30 14.41 1.94
CA GLU A 279 2.29 15.31 2.54
C GLU A 279 2.79 14.69 3.84
N ILE A 280 4.10 14.46 3.95
CA ILE A 280 4.73 13.69 5.02
C ILE A 280 5.76 14.56 5.74
N THR A 281 5.65 14.65 7.06
CA THR A 281 6.68 15.27 7.90
C THR A 281 7.66 14.21 8.39
N LYS A 282 8.96 14.48 8.27
CA LYS A 282 10.05 13.62 8.78
C LYS A 282 10.54 14.05 10.15
N THR A 283 11.34 13.18 10.79
CA THR A 283 11.95 13.40 12.11
C THR A 283 12.86 14.64 12.16
N ASP A 284 13.42 15.06 11.03
CA ASP A 284 14.26 16.26 10.90
C ASP A 284 13.45 17.55 10.62
N GLY A 285 12.12 17.43 10.54
CA GLY A 285 11.20 18.54 10.25
C GLY A 285 10.98 18.83 8.76
N THR A 286 11.67 18.13 7.86
CA THR A 286 11.46 18.28 6.40
C THR A 286 10.09 17.73 5.97
N GLN A 287 9.58 18.25 4.85
CA GLN A 287 8.35 17.77 4.21
C GLN A 287 8.70 17.01 2.93
N ASP A 288 8.16 15.81 2.81
CA ASP A 288 8.14 15.03 1.58
C ASP A 288 6.73 15.07 0.99
N TYR A 289 6.65 15.03 -0.35
CA TYR A 289 5.40 14.95 -1.08
C TYR A 289 5.44 13.71 -1.95
N LEU A 290 4.47 12.82 -1.76
CA LEU A 290 4.27 11.65 -2.60
C LEU A 290 2.99 11.84 -3.41
N GLU A 291 3.12 11.86 -4.72
CA GLU A 291 1.98 11.81 -5.64
C GLU A 291 1.47 10.37 -5.74
N LEU A 292 0.18 10.21 -5.48
CA LEU A 292 -0.56 8.98 -5.74
C LEU A 292 -1.20 9.07 -7.13
N LYS A 293 -1.87 8.00 -7.57
CA LYS A 293 -2.56 7.96 -8.86
C LYS A 293 -3.59 9.09 -8.96
N ASN A 294 -3.67 9.76 -10.10
CA ASN A 294 -4.72 10.75 -10.35
C ASN A 294 -6.12 10.12 -10.24
N ALA A 295 -7.04 10.80 -9.56
CA ALA A 295 -8.44 10.43 -9.48
C ALA A 295 -9.20 11.06 -10.67
N PRO A 296 -9.72 10.26 -11.63
CA PRO A 296 -10.38 10.78 -12.82
C PRO A 296 -11.68 11.50 -12.48
N ALA A 297 -12.14 12.40 -13.36
CA ALA A 297 -13.43 13.07 -13.17
C ALA A 297 -14.58 12.05 -13.01
N SER A 298 -15.50 12.34 -12.10
CA SER A 298 -16.69 11.52 -11.86
C SER A 298 -17.87 12.41 -11.45
N SER A 299 -18.98 12.31 -12.19
CA SER A 299 -20.22 13.03 -11.89
C SER A 299 -21.05 12.39 -10.77
N THR A 300 -20.65 11.22 -10.28
CA THR A 300 -21.27 10.50 -9.16
C THR A 300 -20.21 10.13 -8.12
N TRP A 301 -20.61 9.74 -6.91
CA TRP A 301 -19.66 9.33 -5.89
C TRP A 301 -18.85 8.12 -6.38
N ALA A 302 -17.56 8.34 -6.58
CA ALA A 302 -16.59 7.31 -6.90
C ALA A 302 -15.72 7.06 -5.67
N LYS A 303 -15.40 5.80 -5.42
CA LYS A 303 -14.43 5.42 -4.40
C LYS A 303 -13.03 5.56 -4.98
N TYR A 304 -12.16 6.32 -4.33
CA TYR A 304 -10.74 6.30 -4.60
C TYR A 304 -10.05 5.29 -3.68
N THR A 305 -9.02 4.61 -4.18
CA THR A 305 -8.17 3.74 -3.37
C THR A 305 -6.78 3.72 -3.96
N ASP A 306 -5.79 4.02 -3.13
CA ASP A 306 -4.39 3.88 -3.49
C ASP A 306 -3.53 3.51 -2.28
N TYR A 307 -2.29 3.14 -2.53
CA TYR A 307 -1.38 2.53 -1.58
C TYR A 307 -0.04 3.24 -1.62
N PHE A 308 0.59 3.39 -0.46
CA PHE A 308 1.91 3.98 -0.39
C PHE A 308 2.70 3.49 0.82
N THR A 309 4.03 3.57 0.72
CA THR A 309 4.93 3.34 1.84
C THR A 309 5.40 4.68 2.40
N THR A 310 5.34 4.87 3.71
CA THR A 310 5.95 6.04 4.34
C THR A 310 7.49 5.95 4.22
N PRO A 311 8.19 7.05 3.92
CA PRO A 311 9.65 7.05 3.83
C PRO A 311 10.29 6.85 5.22
N VAL A 312 11.57 6.47 5.24
CA VAL A 312 12.38 6.43 6.47
C VAL A 312 12.29 7.78 7.18
N GLY A 313 12.07 7.74 8.49
CA GLY A 313 11.97 8.94 9.33
C GLY A 313 10.63 9.65 9.29
N ALA A 314 9.60 9.13 8.60
CA ALA A 314 8.25 9.71 8.68
C ALA A 314 7.70 9.69 10.12
N VAL A 315 7.09 10.80 10.54
CA VAL A 315 6.47 10.96 11.88
C VAL A 315 5.01 11.38 11.85
N SER A 316 4.58 12.08 10.79
CA SER A 316 3.17 12.42 10.58
C SER A 316 2.89 12.65 9.10
N LEU A 317 1.63 12.55 8.70
CA LEU A 317 1.21 12.83 7.32
C LEU A 317 -0.20 13.42 7.25
N THR A 318 -0.55 13.98 6.10
CA THR A 318 -1.93 14.22 5.68
C THR A 318 -2.06 13.82 4.22
N VAL A 319 -3.26 13.40 3.81
CA VAL A 319 -3.55 13.03 2.42
C VAL A 319 -4.67 13.91 1.92
N PHE A 320 -4.51 14.48 0.73
CA PHE A 320 -5.52 15.35 0.16
C PHE A 320 -5.59 15.23 -1.36
N HIS A 321 -6.75 15.56 -1.87
CA HIS A 321 -6.94 15.85 -3.28
C HIS A 321 -6.69 17.35 -3.52
N LEU A 322 -6.07 17.66 -4.65
CA LEU A 322 -5.94 19.02 -5.17
C LEU A 322 -6.43 19.09 -6.61
N ILE A 323 -6.96 20.26 -6.98
CA ILE A 323 -7.29 20.58 -8.37
C ILE A 323 -6.56 21.85 -8.82
N SER A 324 -6.03 21.80 -10.04
CA SER A 324 -5.29 22.88 -10.70
C SER A 324 -5.86 23.16 -12.10
N THR A 325 -7.16 22.91 -12.27
CA THR A 325 -7.91 23.15 -13.51
C THR A 325 -9.30 23.66 -13.15
N VAL A 326 -9.87 24.53 -13.98
CA VAL A 326 -11.20 25.10 -13.77
C VAL A 326 -12.24 23.98 -13.68
N GLY A 327 -12.94 23.90 -12.57
CA GLY A 327 -13.81 22.78 -12.22
C GLY A 327 -14.08 22.69 -10.74
N TYR A 328 -14.71 21.61 -10.31
CA TYR A 328 -14.96 21.32 -8.91
C TYR A 328 -14.50 19.94 -8.51
N LEU A 329 -14.29 19.81 -7.20
CA LEU A 329 -14.02 18.57 -6.49
C LEU A 329 -14.83 18.61 -5.19
N ILE A 330 -15.54 17.52 -4.89
CA ILE A 330 -16.26 17.26 -3.65
C ILE A 330 -15.71 15.95 -3.10
N THR A 331 -15.37 15.90 -1.82
CA THR A 331 -14.77 14.73 -1.19
C THR A 331 -15.37 14.46 0.19
N ASP A 332 -15.33 13.20 0.60
CA ASP A 332 -15.93 12.68 1.84
C ASP A 332 -15.34 11.31 2.22
N ASP A 333 -15.62 10.83 3.44
CA ASP A 333 -15.35 9.47 3.92
C ASP A 333 -13.90 9.00 3.77
N TYR A 334 -12.99 9.80 4.31
CA TYR A 334 -11.56 9.56 4.23
C TYR A 334 -11.10 8.37 5.09
N SER A 335 -10.03 7.73 4.64
CA SER A 335 -9.40 6.65 5.37
C SER A 335 -7.92 6.54 5.09
N VAL A 336 -7.11 6.44 6.15
CA VAL A 336 -5.69 6.04 6.05
C VAL A 336 -5.38 5.02 7.11
N ASN A 337 -5.03 3.80 6.68
CA ASN A 337 -4.77 2.70 7.60
C ASN A 337 -3.59 1.84 7.16
N PRO A 338 -2.84 1.23 8.11
CA PRO A 338 -1.89 0.17 7.81
C PRO A 338 -2.49 -0.90 6.91
N PHE A 339 -1.70 -1.32 5.93
CA PHE A 339 -2.14 -2.27 4.92
C PHE A 339 -1.01 -3.23 4.56
N VAL A 340 -1.33 -4.52 4.51
CA VAL A 340 -0.43 -5.55 3.99
C VAL A 340 -0.96 -5.95 2.61
N PRO A 341 -0.29 -5.55 1.52
CA PRO A 341 -0.73 -5.86 0.16
C PRO A 341 -0.68 -7.36 -0.10
N GLN A 342 -1.71 -7.86 -0.76
CA GLN A 342 -1.69 -9.23 -1.24
C GLN A 342 -0.80 -9.34 -2.47
N GLY A 343 0.06 -10.35 -2.47
CA GLY A 343 0.78 -10.78 -3.66
C GLY A 343 -0.12 -11.54 -4.64
N PHE A 344 0.50 -11.94 -5.74
CA PHE A 344 -0.10 -12.80 -6.75
C PHE A 344 -0.17 -14.27 -6.27
N ASN A 345 -0.66 -15.16 -7.13
CA ASN A 345 -0.74 -16.59 -6.87
C ASN A 345 0.64 -17.20 -6.57
N ARG A 346 1.70 -16.66 -7.21
CA ARG A 346 3.11 -16.98 -6.96
C ARG A 346 4.00 -15.77 -7.25
N SER A 347 5.22 -15.79 -6.73
CA SER A 347 6.25 -14.80 -7.03
C SER A 347 6.82 -14.98 -8.44
N LEU A 348 7.22 -13.87 -9.06
CA LEU A 348 7.85 -13.83 -10.38
C LEU A 348 9.08 -12.92 -10.34
N VAL A 349 10.10 -13.23 -11.15
CA VAL A 349 11.27 -12.38 -11.34
C VAL A 349 11.42 -12.04 -12.82
N THR A 350 11.64 -10.77 -13.14
CA THR A 350 11.97 -10.31 -14.49
C THR A 350 13.29 -9.55 -14.47
N LEU A 351 14.16 -9.88 -15.42
CA LEU A 351 15.43 -9.18 -15.64
C LEU A 351 15.25 -8.26 -16.85
N THR A 352 15.45 -6.96 -16.66
CA THR A 352 15.33 -5.96 -17.73
C THR A 352 16.67 -5.29 -17.98
N PHE A 353 16.92 -4.95 -19.24
CA PHE A 353 18.13 -4.27 -19.67
C PHE A 353 17.77 -3.06 -20.52
N ASP A 354 18.28 -1.88 -20.15
CA ASP A 354 17.91 -0.61 -20.80
C ASP A 354 18.99 -0.12 -21.79
N ASP A 355 18.63 0.86 -22.62
CA ASP A 355 19.42 1.56 -23.66
C ASP A 355 19.86 0.75 -24.89
N GLY A 356 20.17 -0.54 -24.73
CA GLY A 356 20.65 -1.39 -25.82
C GLY A 356 22.18 -1.43 -25.98
N TRP A 357 22.92 -1.47 -24.87
CA TRP A 357 24.38 -1.59 -24.86
C TRP A 357 24.89 -2.89 -25.50
N ALA A 358 26.00 -2.83 -26.23
CA ALA A 358 26.58 -4.03 -26.87
C ALA A 358 26.99 -5.12 -25.86
N SER A 359 27.35 -4.74 -24.63
CA SER A 359 27.68 -5.67 -23.54
C SER A 359 26.50 -6.56 -23.13
N GLN A 360 25.26 -6.14 -23.37
CA GLN A 360 24.07 -6.92 -23.08
C GLN A 360 23.99 -8.17 -23.96
N GLN A 361 24.28 -8.04 -25.25
CA GLN A 361 24.32 -9.20 -26.14
C GLN A 361 25.63 -9.98 -26.01
N THR A 362 26.76 -9.30 -25.87
CA THR A 362 28.08 -9.97 -25.91
C THR A 362 28.52 -10.59 -24.58
N VAL A 363 27.99 -10.12 -23.45
CA VAL A 363 28.32 -10.60 -22.10
C VAL A 363 27.09 -11.16 -21.38
N ALA A 364 26.02 -10.37 -21.28
CA ALA A 364 24.87 -10.75 -20.45
C ALA A 364 24.10 -11.96 -21.02
N ALA A 365 23.74 -11.93 -22.31
CA ALA A 365 22.96 -12.99 -22.96
C ALA A 365 23.63 -14.38 -22.90
N PRO A 366 24.95 -14.54 -23.16
CA PRO A 366 25.64 -15.80 -22.92
C PRO A 366 25.52 -16.30 -21.47
N MET A 367 25.65 -15.42 -20.47
CA MET A 367 25.52 -15.80 -19.06
C MET A 367 24.08 -16.19 -18.70
N LEU A 368 23.08 -15.45 -19.20
CA LEU A 368 21.66 -15.79 -19.03
C LEU A 368 21.34 -17.18 -19.61
N SER A 369 21.91 -17.51 -20.77
CA SER A 369 21.70 -18.80 -21.42
C SER A 369 22.18 -20.00 -20.58
N THR A 370 23.18 -19.81 -19.71
CA THR A 370 23.67 -20.86 -18.81
C THR A 370 22.60 -21.32 -17.81
N TYR A 371 21.64 -20.44 -17.49
CA TYR A 371 20.53 -20.70 -16.58
C TYR A 371 19.18 -20.85 -17.29
N ASN A 372 19.16 -20.74 -18.63
CA ASN A 372 17.93 -20.63 -19.44
C ASN A 372 17.00 -19.48 -18.97
N PHE A 373 17.59 -18.38 -18.51
CA PHE A 373 16.81 -17.23 -18.06
C PHE A 373 16.40 -16.35 -19.25
N PRO A 374 15.08 -16.16 -19.48
CA PRO A 374 14.62 -15.13 -20.39
C PRO A 374 14.80 -13.75 -19.74
N ALA A 375 14.82 -12.71 -20.58
CA ALA A 375 15.00 -11.32 -20.16
C ALA A 375 14.27 -10.38 -21.12
N THR A 376 14.10 -9.13 -20.72
CA THR A 376 13.48 -8.07 -21.53
C THR A 376 14.49 -6.95 -21.81
N PHE A 377 14.72 -6.64 -23.08
CA PHE A 377 15.66 -5.59 -23.51
C PHE A 377 14.89 -4.39 -24.05
N TYR A 378 14.97 -3.25 -23.36
CA TYR A 378 14.39 -1.97 -23.75
C TYR A 378 15.39 -1.24 -24.65
N ILE A 379 15.05 -1.10 -25.94
CA ILE A 379 15.97 -0.63 -26.97
C ILE A 379 15.73 0.84 -27.32
N THR A 380 16.79 1.65 -27.21
CA THR A 380 16.83 3.00 -27.78
C THR A 380 17.25 2.91 -29.24
N THR A 381 16.31 3.09 -30.17
CA THR A 381 16.53 2.69 -31.58
C THR A 381 17.58 3.53 -32.29
N GLY A 382 17.73 4.81 -31.93
CA GLY A 382 18.73 5.72 -32.51
C GLY A 382 20.17 5.43 -32.06
N PHE A 383 20.37 4.62 -31.03
CA PHE A 383 21.71 4.23 -30.58
C PHE A 383 22.26 3.02 -31.35
N LEU A 384 21.41 2.23 -31.99
CA LEU A 384 21.82 1.01 -32.67
C LEU A 384 22.86 1.27 -33.77
N GLY A 385 23.92 0.46 -33.78
CA GLY A 385 25.04 0.58 -34.72
C GLY A 385 26.03 1.70 -34.40
N THR A 386 25.80 2.49 -33.35
CA THR A 386 26.78 3.48 -32.86
C THR A 386 27.78 2.84 -31.89
N ALA A 387 28.88 3.54 -31.59
CA ALA A 387 29.94 3.01 -30.75
C ALA A 387 29.45 2.69 -29.32
N GLY A 388 29.68 1.46 -28.86
CA GLY A 388 29.27 0.98 -27.53
C GLY A 388 27.88 0.32 -27.49
N TYR A 389 27.08 0.48 -28.53
CA TYR A 389 25.70 -0.02 -28.59
C TYR A 389 25.53 -1.20 -29.54
N MET A 390 24.44 -1.93 -29.37
CA MET A 390 24.14 -3.11 -30.17
C MET A 390 24.00 -2.78 -31.67
N THR A 391 24.39 -3.74 -32.50
CA THR A 391 24.00 -3.73 -33.92
C THR A 391 22.59 -4.30 -34.09
N ASN A 392 21.96 -4.06 -35.24
CA ASN A 392 20.68 -4.69 -35.57
C ASN A 392 20.75 -6.23 -35.52
N GLN A 393 21.88 -6.83 -35.91
CA GLN A 393 22.06 -8.27 -35.83
C GLN A 393 22.06 -8.77 -34.38
N MET A 394 22.70 -8.05 -33.46
CA MET A 394 22.69 -8.39 -32.03
C MET A 394 21.27 -8.40 -31.44
N VAL A 395 20.42 -7.45 -31.83
CA VAL A 395 19.01 -7.42 -31.41
C VAL A 395 18.23 -8.62 -31.97
N ILE A 396 18.47 -8.99 -33.24
CA ILE A 396 17.88 -10.18 -33.86
C ILE A 396 18.31 -11.45 -33.10
N ASP A 397 19.58 -11.55 -32.72
CA ASP A 397 20.13 -12.69 -31.99
C ASP A 397 19.50 -12.82 -30.60
N LEU A 398 19.32 -11.71 -29.88
CA LEU A 398 18.60 -11.69 -28.59
C LEU A 398 17.17 -12.20 -28.74
N ARG A 399 16.43 -11.70 -29.72
CA ARG A 399 15.06 -12.14 -30.00
C ARG A 399 15.01 -13.64 -30.35
N ASN A 400 15.92 -14.11 -31.19
CA ASN A 400 15.98 -15.51 -31.60
C ASN A 400 16.36 -16.45 -30.43
N ALA A 401 17.09 -15.93 -29.42
CA ALA A 401 17.38 -16.64 -28.17
C ALA A 401 16.18 -16.68 -27.18
N GLY A 402 15.02 -16.12 -27.54
CA GLY A 402 13.81 -16.15 -26.72
C GLY A 402 13.69 -14.99 -25.73
N HIS A 403 14.55 -13.98 -25.83
CA HIS A 403 14.40 -12.75 -25.05
C HIS A 403 13.33 -11.84 -25.65
N GLN A 404 12.68 -11.05 -24.80
CA GLN A 404 11.74 -10.02 -25.23
C GLN A 404 12.50 -8.76 -25.65
N ILE A 405 12.05 -8.12 -26.74
CA ILE A 405 12.48 -6.79 -27.16
C ILE A 405 11.34 -5.79 -26.90
N ALA A 406 11.67 -4.67 -26.27
CA ALA A 406 10.73 -3.62 -25.83
C ALA A 406 11.28 -2.22 -26.19
N ALA A 407 10.45 -1.17 -26.07
CA ALA A 407 10.79 0.15 -26.58
C ALA A 407 11.37 1.10 -25.51
N HIS A 408 12.39 1.88 -25.89
CA HIS A 408 13.05 2.88 -25.04
C HIS A 408 13.35 4.19 -25.79
N THR A 409 12.39 4.67 -26.58
CA THR A 409 12.48 5.87 -27.43
C THR A 409 13.51 5.77 -28.57
N ILE A 410 13.68 6.84 -29.35
CA ILE A 410 14.67 6.92 -30.42
C ILE A 410 15.97 7.50 -29.89
N THR A 411 15.91 8.63 -29.18
CA THR A 411 17.09 9.43 -28.82
C THR A 411 17.38 9.52 -27.34
N HIS A 412 16.63 8.80 -26.50
CA HIS A 412 16.72 8.83 -25.04
C HIS A 412 16.55 10.26 -24.41
N PRO A 413 15.51 11.04 -24.80
CA PRO A 413 15.32 12.39 -24.27
C PRO A 413 14.60 12.39 -22.91
N HIS A 414 14.69 13.51 -22.19
CA HIS A 414 13.80 13.83 -21.07
C HIS A 414 12.38 14.12 -21.59
N LEU A 415 11.51 13.11 -21.60
CA LEU A 415 10.20 13.14 -22.27
C LEU A 415 9.29 14.29 -21.83
N THR A 416 9.35 14.65 -20.55
CA THR A 416 8.54 15.73 -19.95
C THR A 416 8.87 17.10 -20.52
N THR A 417 10.05 17.28 -21.13
CA THR A 417 10.51 18.54 -21.72
C THR A 417 10.12 18.72 -23.19
N LEU A 418 9.63 17.66 -23.84
CA LEU A 418 9.32 17.66 -25.27
C LEU A 418 7.96 18.31 -25.57
N SER A 419 7.81 18.87 -26.77
CA SER A 419 6.50 19.17 -27.33
C SER A 419 5.72 17.89 -27.64
N ASP A 420 4.39 17.97 -27.79
CA ASP A 420 3.56 16.81 -28.11
C ASP A 420 3.95 16.13 -29.43
N ALA A 421 4.31 16.92 -30.43
CA ALA A 421 4.76 16.39 -31.72
C ALA A 421 6.08 15.60 -31.57
N ALA A 422 7.05 16.14 -30.82
CA ALA A 422 8.33 15.46 -30.59
C ALA A 422 8.17 14.21 -29.72
N LEU A 423 7.36 14.29 -28.66
CA LEU A 423 7.01 13.16 -27.80
C LEU A 423 6.39 12.02 -28.64
N ASN A 424 5.40 12.33 -29.47
CA ASN A 424 4.75 11.32 -30.31
C ASN A 424 5.73 10.67 -31.27
N ILE A 425 6.63 11.43 -31.89
CA ILE A 425 7.69 10.88 -32.77
C ILE A 425 8.57 9.90 -31.99
N GLU A 426 9.10 10.30 -30.84
CA GLU A 426 9.97 9.45 -30.00
C GLU A 426 9.29 8.12 -29.62
N LEU A 427 7.98 8.14 -29.38
CA LEU A 427 7.21 6.96 -29.01
C LEU A 427 6.77 6.12 -30.22
N SER A 428 6.16 6.70 -31.25
CA SER A 428 5.58 5.95 -32.38
C SER A 428 6.62 5.42 -33.34
N ASP A 429 7.66 6.20 -33.61
CA ASP A 429 8.64 5.86 -34.64
C ASP A 429 9.65 4.84 -34.10
N SER A 430 9.94 4.87 -32.79
CA SER A 430 10.70 3.79 -32.15
C SER A 430 9.96 2.45 -32.19
N GLN A 431 8.66 2.42 -31.86
CA GLN A 431 7.83 1.22 -32.00
C GLN A 431 7.77 0.73 -33.45
N THR A 432 7.57 1.65 -34.41
CA THR A 432 7.54 1.34 -35.85
C THR A 432 8.88 0.80 -36.33
N TYR A 433 10.00 1.36 -35.88
CA TYR A 433 11.34 0.88 -36.21
C TYR A 433 11.54 -0.57 -35.71
N LEU A 434 11.17 -0.87 -34.47
CA LEU A 434 11.27 -2.22 -33.92
C LEU A 434 10.40 -3.22 -34.69
N GLN A 435 9.19 -2.81 -35.09
CA GLN A 435 8.30 -3.64 -35.90
C GLN A 435 8.84 -3.89 -37.31
N THR A 436 9.33 -2.86 -37.98
CA THR A 436 9.76 -2.95 -39.39
C THR A 436 11.12 -3.63 -39.53
N THR A 437 12.05 -3.37 -38.61
CA THR A 437 13.42 -3.90 -38.66
C THR A 437 13.51 -5.29 -38.07
N PHE A 438 12.78 -5.54 -36.97
CA PHE A 438 12.88 -6.78 -36.20
C PHE A 438 11.58 -7.58 -36.16
N GLY A 439 10.50 -7.16 -36.80
CA GLY A 439 9.22 -7.89 -36.74
C GLY A 439 8.63 -7.98 -35.33
N VAL A 440 9.04 -7.11 -34.40
CA VAL A 440 8.58 -7.11 -33.01
C VAL A 440 7.55 -6.02 -32.81
N VAL A 441 6.36 -6.41 -32.38
CA VAL A 441 5.37 -5.46 -31.85
C VAL A 441 5.77 -5.13 -30.42
N ALA A 442 6.53 -4.05 -30.24
CA ALA A 442 6.98 -3.62 -28.91
C ALA A 442 5.78 -3.06 -28.11
N ASN A 443 5.13 -3.93 -27.33
CA ASN A 443 3.96 -3.58 -26.53
C ASN A 443 4.30 -2.93 -25.20
N ASP A 444 5.53 -3.06 -24.72
CA ASP A 444 5.93 -2.60 -23.39
C ASP A 444 6.99 -1.51 -23.52
N PHE A 445 6.90 -0.50 -22.64
CA PHE A 445 7.73 0.70 -22.71
C PHE A 445 8.39 1.02 -21.37
N ALA A 446 9.63 1.47 -21.43
CA ALA A 446 10.32 2.10 -20.31
C ALA A 446 10.64 3.55 -20.70
N SER A 447 10.35 4.52 -19.83
CA SER A 447 10.73 5.91 -20.09
C SER A 447 12.21 6.14 -19.74
N PRO A 448 12.97 6.86 -20.59
CA PRO A 448 14.29 7.37 -20.23
C PRO A 448 14.25 8.10 -18.87
N PHE A 449 15.23 7.82 -18.02
CA PHE A 449 15.33 8.36 -16.65
C PHE A 449 14.13 8.05 -15.73
N GLY A 450 13.18 7.22 -16.18
CA GLY A 450 11.92 6.97 -15.50
C GLY A 450 10.97 8.18 -15.43
N GLU A 451 11.24 9.23 -16.22
CA GLU A 451 10.49 10.48 -16.17
C GLU A 451 9.15 10.36 -16.91
N VAL A 452 8.07 10.71 -16.21
CA VAL A 452 6.72 10.82 -16.78
C VAL A 452 5.96 11.96 -16.12
N ASP A 453 5.15 12.65 -16.92
CA ASP A 453 4.05 13.49 -16.46
C ASP A 453 2.72 12.92 -17.02
N GLU A 454 1.58 13.56 -16.72
CA GLU A 454 0.28 13.09 -17.19
C GLU A 454 0.18 13.01 -18.72
N ARG A 455 0.80 13.96 -19.42
CA ARG A 455 0.80 14.06 -20.89
C ARG A 455 1.64 12.95 -21.52
N VAL A 456 2.82 12.68 -20.98
CA VAL A 456 3.69 11.58 -21.37
C VAL A 456 2.99 10.24 -21.10
N LEU A 457 2.42 10.06 -19.91
CA LEU A 457 1.75 8.81 -19.54
C LEU A 457 0.55 8.52 -20.45
N GLU A 458 -0.22 9.53 -20.82
CA GLU A 458 -1.33 9.39 -21.76
C GLU A 458 -0.86 9.04 -23.17
N ALA A 459 0.21 9.68 -23.66
CA ALA A 459 0.81 9.31 -24.94
C ALA A 459 1.32 7.85 -24.94
N VAL A 460 1.92 7.40 -23.83
CA VAL A 460 2.37 6.02 -23.65
C VAL A 460 1.19 5.04 -23.67
N LYS A 461 0.10 5.31 -22.92
CA LYS A 461 -1.11 4.46 -22.90
C LYS A 461 -1.77 4.27 -24.26
N ASN A 462 -1.65 5.28 -25.15
CA ASN A 462 -2.21 5.21 -26.50
C ASN A 462 -1.44 4.27 -27.44
N LEU A 463 -0.18 3.93 -27.12
CA LEU A 463 0.71 3.17 -28.00
C LEU A 463 1.19 1.85 -27.39
N TYR A 464 1.30 1.80 -26.06
CA TYR A 464 1.90 0.70 -25.32
C TYR A 464 0.91 0.12 -24.32
N ARG A 465 1.01 -1.19 -24.09
CA ARG A 465 0.23 -1.95 -23.10
C ARG A 465 0.67 -1.65 -21.67
N SER A 466 1.97 -1.42 -21.44
CA SER A 466 2.53 -1.24 -20.11
C SER A 466 3.62 -0.18 -20.07
N HIS A 467 3.86 0.35 -18.88
CA HIS A 467 4.94 1.31 -18.62
C HIS A 467 5.68 0.98 -17.32
N ARG A 468 7.01 1.00 -17.41
CA ARG A 468 7.93 0.80 -16.30
C ARG A 468 8.84 2.03 -16.12
N GLY A 469 8.72 2.68 -14.98
CA GLY A 469 9.63 3.76 -14.56
C GLY A 469 10.88 3.23 -13.85
N VAL A 470 11.45 4.04 -12.95
CA VAL A 470 12.65 3.69 -12.13
C VAL A 470 12.37 3.68 -10.63
N ILE A 471 11.09 3.74 -10.22
CA ILE A 471 10.73 3.82 -8.80
C ILE A 471 10.99 2.46 -8.14
N ASN A 472 11.84 2.46 -7.11
CA ASN A 472 12.15 1.24 -6.36
C ASN A 472 10.91 0.67 -5.66
N GLY A 473 10.69 -0.64 -5.75
CA GLY A 473 9.57 -1.33 -5.11
C GLY A 473 9.29 -2.72 -5.69
N TYR A 474 8.15 -3.28 -5.30
CA TYR A 474 7.65 -4.57 -5.77
C TYR A 474 6.25 -4.39 -6.35
N ASN A 475 5.87 -5.28 -7.27
CA ASN A 475 4.53 -5.28 -7.84
C ASN A 475 3.67 -6.31 -7.11
N TYR A 476 2.64 -5.82 -6.43
CA TYR A 476 1.65 -6.62 -5.71
C TYR A 476 0.39 -6.76 -6.56
N LYS A 477 -0.48 -7.71 -6.20
CA LYS A 477 -1.83 -7.80 -6.78
C LYS A 477 -2.67 -6.59 -6.36
N ASP A 478 -2.62 -6.25 -5.07
CA ASP A 478 -3.30 -5.07 -4.56
C ASP A 478 -2.55 -3.81 -4.98
N GLY A 479 -3.27 -2.88 -5.63
CA GLY A 479 -2.66 -1.65 -6.14
C GLY A 479 -1.83 -1.86 -7.39
N PHE A 480 -1.98 -2.98 -8.09
CA PHE A 480 -1.28 -3.20 -9.35
C PHE A 480 -1.64 -2.13 -10.39
N ASP A 481 -0.62 -1.42 -10.88
CA ASP A 481 -0.74 -0.44 -11.94
C ASP A 481 0.22 -0.80 -13.07
N ILE A 482 -0.35 -1.28 -14.17
CA ILE A 482 0.37 -1.71 -15.38
C ILE A 482 1.17 -0.57 -16.02
N TYR A 483 0.85 0.69 -15.73
CA TYR A 483 1.55 1.86 -16.24
C TYR A 483 2.49 2.51 -15.20
N ASN A 484 2.68 1.88 -14.04
CA ASN A 484 3.57 2.34 -12.99
C ASN A 484 4.32 1.15 -12.35
N LEU A 485 4.83 0.25 -13.20
CA LEU A 485 5.56 -0.93 -12.75
C LEU A 485 6.78 -0.53 -11.92
N LYS A 486 6.88 -1.09 -10.71
CA LYS A 486 7.97 -0.86 -9.76
C LYS A 486 9.13 -1.80 -10.04
N VAL A 487 10.33 -1.35 -9.73
CA VAL A 487 11.57 -2.06 -10.04
C VAL A 487 12.52 -2.12 -8.84
N GLN A 488 13.61 -2.85 -8.94
CA GLN A 488 14.81 -2.58 -8.17
C GLN A 488 15.93 -2.21 -9.15
N ASN A 489 16.47 -1.00 -9.01
CA ASN A 489 17.59 -0.57 -9.83
C ASN A 489 18.87 -1.26 -9.36
N VAL A 490 19.52 -2.02 -10.23
CA VAL A 490 20.83 -2.60 -9.94
C VAL A 490 21.89 -1.58 -10.30
N LEU A 491 22.60 -1.10 -9.29
CA LEU A 491 23.67 -0.13 -9.41
C LEU A 491 25.03 -0.82 -9.30
N LEU A 492 26.09 -0.09 -9.64
CA LEU A 492 27.48 -0.52 -9.46
C LEU A 492 27.77 -0.97 -8.02
N THR A 493 27.11 -0.33 -7.04
CA THR A 493 27.27 -0.62 -5.62
C THR A 493 26.37 -1.73 -5.09
N THR A 494 25.42 -2.23 -5.89
CA THR A 494 24.52 -3.30 -5.47
C THR A 494 25.34 -4.57 -5.20
N SER A 495 25.08 -5.22 -4.08
CA SER A 495 25.73 -6.46 -3.69
C SER A 495 24.86 -7.68 -4.03
N PRO A 496 25.45 -8.87 -4.22
CA PRO A 496 24.68 -10.11 -4.34
C PRO A 496 23.77 -10.37 -3.13
N SER A 497 24.14 -9.91 -1.93
CA SER A 497 23.29 -9.99 -0.73
C SER A 497 22.04 -9.11 -0.80
N GLU A 498 22.12 -7.94 -1.44
CA GLU A 498 20.94 -7.09 -1.65
C GLU A 498 19.96 -7.75 -2.64
N ILE A 499 20.48 -8.31 -3.74
CA ILE A 499 19.68 -9.11 -4.68
C ILE A 499 18.99 -10.28 -3.95
N ALA A 500 19.71 -11.00 -3.09
CA ALA A 500 19.14 -12.08 -2.27
C ALA A 500 18.03 -11.57 -1.33
N GLY A 501 18.23 -10.41 -0.71
CA GLY A 501 17.21 -9.75 0.11
C GLY A 501 15.94 -9.44 -0.67
N TRP A 502 16.07 -8.92 -1.90
CA TRP A 502 14.93 -8.63 -2.76
C TRP A 502 14.18 -9.89 -3.21
N LEU A 503 14.91 -10.95 -3.53
CA LEU A 503 14.31 -12.24 -3.89
C LEU A 503 13.57 -12.87 -2.71
N ASN A 504 14.11 -12.77 -1.50
CA ASN A 504 13.45 -13.27 -0.29
C ASN A 504 12.15 -12.53 0.00
N GLU A 505 12.14 -11.21 -0.14
CA GLU A 505 10.92 -10.41 -0.01
C GLU A 505 9.89 -10.82 -1.07
N ALA A 506 10.31 -10.97 -2.33
CA ALA A 506 9.42 -11.40 -3.39
C ALA A 506 8.83 -12.79 -3.15
N ALA A 507 9.64 -13.73 -2.64
CA ALA A 507 9.20 -15.06 -2.24
C ALA A 507 8.15 -15.03 -1.12
N ASN A 508 8.44 -14.29 -0.05
CA ASN A 508 7.58 -14.21 1.13
C ASN A 508 6.25 -13.51 0.84
N SER A 509 6.29 -12.46 0.04
CA SER A 509 5.15 -11.59 -0.23
C SER A 509 4.41 -11.93 -1.53
N LYS A 510 4.85 -12.98 -2.24
CA LYS A 510 4.31 -13.41 -3.55
C LYS A 510 4.23 -12.29 -4.60
N THR A 511 5.26 -11.45 -4.67
CA THR A 511 5.26 -10.29 -5.57
C THR A 511 5.94 -10.59 -6.90
N TRP A 512 5.71 -9.71 -7.87
CA TRP A 512 6.51 -9.64 -9.08
C TRP A 512 7.65 -8.63 -8.90
N LEU A 513 8.88 -9.16 -8.87
CA LEU A 513 10.14 -8.41 -8.78
C LEU A 513 10.70 -8.16 -10.19
N ILE A 514 11.01 -6.90 -10.49
CA ILE A 514 11.66 -6.50 -11.75
C ILE A 514 13.03 -5.92 -11.41
N LEU A 515 14.11 -6.48 -11.94
CA LEU A 515 15.47 -5.99 -11.77
C LEU A 515 15.93 -5.25 -13.02
N VAL A 516 16.44 -4.02 -12.86
CA VAL A 516 16.92 -3.18 -13.99
C VAL A 516 18.43 -3.18 -14.04
N PHE A 517 18.97 -3.54 -15.20
CA PHE A 517 20.39 -3.49 -15.54
C PHE A 517 20.60 -2.54 -16.74
N HIS A 518 21.82 -2.01 -16.88
CA HIS A 518 22.23 -1.26 -18.07
C HIS A 518 23.45 -1.96 -18.71
N GLN A 519 24.64 -1.41 -18.53
CA GLN A 519 25.90 -1.95 -19.06
C GLN A 519 26.41 -3.11 -18.20
N ILE A 520 26.90 -4.18 -18.84
CA ILE A 520 27.62 -5.26 -18.15
C ILE A 520 29.11 -5.19 -18.52
N ASP A 521 29.86 -4.35 -17.81
CA ASP A 521 31.27 -4.10 -18.08
C ASP A 521 32.04 -3.60 -16.84
N ASN A 522 33.33 -3.30 -17.03
CA ASN A 522 34.20 -2.76 -15.97
C ASN A 522 34.42 -1.25 -16.10
N GLY A 523 33.52 -0.52 -16.76
CA GLY A 523 33.62 0.91 -17.02
C GLY A 523 33.45 1.76 -15.77
N GLY A 524 32.77 1.23 -14.73
CA GLY A 524 32.59 1.90 -13.45
C GLY A 524 31.52 3.00 -13.46
N ASP A 525 30.64 3.00 -14.44
CA ASP A 525 29.45 3.86 -14.42
C ASP A 525 28.49 3.42 -13.30
N THR A 526 27.78 4.37 -12.68
CA THR A 526 26.87 4.12 -11.55
C THR A 526 25.81 3.06 -11.86
N TYR A 527 25.36 2.95 -13.11
CA TYR A 527 24.33 2.01 -13.55
C TYR A 527 24.91 0.74 -14.18
N SER A 528 26.24 0.62 -14.26
CA SER A 528 26.91 -0.58 -14.75
C SER A 528 26.95 -1.68 -13.70
N SER A 529 27.05 -2.93 -14.16
CA SER A 529 27.41 -4.08 -13.33
C SER A 529 28.64 -4.75 -13.92
N THR A 530 29.62 -5.11 -13.10
CA THR A 530 30.77 -5.89 -13.60
C THR A 530 30.31 -7.26 -14.07
N PRO A 531 30.99 -7.87 -15.07
CA PRO A 531 30.68 -9.23 -15.50
C PRO A 531 30.73 -10.25 -14.35
N GLU A 532 31.64 -10.06 -13.40
CA GLU A 532 31.75 -10.89 -12.19
C GLU A 532 30.53 -10.73 -11.27
N ASN A 533 30.14 -9.48 -10.96
CA ASN A 533 28.96 -9.23 -10.14
C ASN A 533 27.69 -9.73 -10.82
N PHE A 534 27.55 -9.51 -12.13
CA PHE A 534 26.42 -10.02 -12.89
C PHE A 534 26.32 -11.54 -12.83
N ALA A 535 27.44 -12.27 -12.99
CA ALA A 535 27.48 -13.73 -12.83
C ALA A 535 27.06 -14.15 -11.41
N ASN A 536 27.51 -13.44 -10.37
CA ASN A 536 27.11 -13.70 -8.99
C ASN A 536 25.61 -13.46 -8.78
N TYR A 537 25.04 -12.39 -9.36
CA TYR A 537 23.59 -12.13 -9.28
C TYR A 537 22.80 -13.27 -9.91
N LEU A 538 23.19 -13.74 -11.10
CA LEU A 538 22.52 -14.88 -11.74
C LEU A 538 22.58 -16.15 -10.88
N GLY A 539 23.71 -16.41 -10.22
CA GLY A 539 23.84 -17.50 -9.27
C GLY A 539 22.87 -17.39 -8.09
N VAL A 540 22.71 -16.19 -7.52
CA VAL A 540 21.75 -15.91 -6.44
C VAL A 540 20.31 -16.05 -6.92
N ILE A 541 19.98 -15.51 -8.10
CA ILE A 541 18.65 -15.62 -8.71
C ILE A 541 18.30 -17.09 -8.94
N ASN A 542 19.20 -17.87 -9.52
CA ASN A 542 19.01 -19.31 -9.72
C ASN A 542 18.85 -20.06 -8.39
N GLY A 543 19.66 -19.71 -7.37
CA GLY A 543 19.57 -20.30 -6.04
C GLY A 543 18.25 -20.02 -5.31
N SER A 544 17.55 -18.93 -5.66
CA SER A 544 16.25 -18.61 -5.07
C SER A 544 15.12 -19.57 -5.49
N GLY A 545 15.28 -20.25 -6.63
CA GLY A 545 14.23 -21.11 -7.21
C GLY A 545 13.00 -20.36 -7.73
N LEU A 546 13.00 -19.02 -7.73
CA LEU A 546 11.90 -18.24 -8.27
C LEU A 546 11.86 -18.31 -9.80
N PRO A 547 10.66 -18.38 -10.41
CA PRO A 547 10.54 -18.39 -11.87
C PRO A 547 11.00 -17.05 -12.47
N VAL A 548 11.98 -17.14 -13.37
CA VAL A 548 12.45 -16.01 -14.18
C VAL A 548 11.70 -15.98 -15.50
N VAL A 549 11.03 -14.86 -15.78
CA VAL A 549 10.15 -14.68 -16.94
C VAL A 549 10.38 -13.32 -17.61
N THR A 550 10.06 -13.20 -18.90
CA THR A 550 10.02 -11.88 -19.55
C THR A 550 8.90 -11.01 -18.94
N LEU A 551 8.99 -9.70 -19.15
CA LEU A 551 7.95 -8.77 -18.75
C LEU A 551 6.58 -9.13 -19.38
N ASP A 552 6.55 -9.49 -20.66
CA ASP A 552 5.32 -9.93 -21.34
C ASP A 552 4.72 -11.20 -20.71
N GLN A 553 5.55 -12.20 -20.40
CA GLN A 553 5.11 -13.42 -19.74
C GLN A 553 4.56 -13.14 -18.33
N ALA A 554 5.24 -12.28 -17.56
CA ALA A 554 4.77 -11.86 -16.25
C ALA A 554 3.41 -11.16 -16.34
N LEU A 555 3.27 -10.19 -17.24
CA LEU A 555 2.01 -9.47 -17.46
C LEU A 555 0.86 -10.41 -17.81
N ASN A 556 1.08 -11.37 -18.71
CA ASN A 556 0.07 -12.36 -19.09
C ASN A 556 -0.35 -13.26 -17.91
N GLU A 557 0.54 -13.50 -16.94
CA GLU A 557 0.25 -14.27 -15.73
C GLU A 557 -0.47 -13.44 -14.66
N VAL A 558 -0.06 -12.20 -14.44
CA VAL A 558 -0.53 -11.38 -13.30
C VAL A 558 -1.81 -10.62 -13.61
N LEU A 559 -2.00 -10.12 -14.83
CA LEU A 559 -3.17 -9.30 -15.18
C LEU A 559 -4.51 -10.00 -14.90
N PRO A 560 -4.71 -11.29 -15.23
CA PRO A 560 -5.96 -12.00 -14.92
C PRO A 560 -6.25 -12.13 -13.42
N GLN A 561 -5.28 -11.87 -12.55
CA GLN A 561 -5.41 -11.96 -11.10
C GLN A 561 -5.80 -10.63 -10.46
N THR A 562 -5.74 -9.53 -11.21
CA THR A 562 -6.06 -8.19 -10.73
C THR A 562 -7.54 -7.87 -10.93
N ASN A 563 -8.13 -7.07 -10.04
CA ASN A 563 -9.55 -6.74 -10.06
C ASN A 563 -9.87 -5.53 -10.96
N ASN A 564 -9.06 -5.26 -11.99
CA ASN A 564 -9.19 -4.09 -12.86
C ASN A 564 -9.57 -4.49 -14.28
#